data_AF-A0A091SXA1-F1
#
_entry.id   AF-A0A091SXA1-F1
#
_cell.length_a   1.000
_cell.length_b   1.000
_cell.length_c   1.000
_cell.angle_alpha   90.00
_cell.angle_beta   90.00
_cell.angle_gamma   90.00
#
_symmetry.space_group_name_H-M   'P 1'
#
loop_
_entity.id
_entity.type
_entity.pdbx_description
1 polymer ?
#
loop_
_entity_poly.entity_id
_entity_poly.type
_entity_poly.pdbx_seq_one_letter_code
_entity_poly.pdbx_strand_id
1 'polypeptide(L)'
;RRRVLQASQQLTDIINSCLESQTSAESPELTGEAEPAVEEESVLHCLWVDKFTPRRYMELLSDDYTNRCLLKWLKLWDTVVFGKEKAVKKAKPSAEAHPPFSQPKEQQNKWKTKVQLTEEILEAELDQHKRPKYKVALLCGPPGLGKTTLAHVIAKHAGYNAVEMNA
;
A
#
# COMPACT_ATOMS: atom_id res chain seq x y z
N ARG A 1 -3.84 22.40 33.04
CA ARG A 1 -3.18 23.02 31.85
C ARG A 1 -1.65 22.95 31.92
N ARG A 2 -0.97 23.50 32.94
CA ARG A 2 0.52 23.42 33.06
C ARG A 2 1.08 21.99 33.10
N ARG A 3 0.48 21.08 33.88
CA ARG A 3 0.91 19.66 33.94
C ARG A 3 0.79 18.93 32.59
N VAL A 4 -0.23 19.25 31.81
CA VAL A 4 -0.45 18.66 30.47
C VAL A 4 0.60 19.18 29.49
N LEU A 5 0.92 20.48 29.52
CA LEU A 5 2.00 21.06 28.71
C LEU A 5 3.37 20.47 29.07
N GLN A 6 3.66 20.33 30.36
CA GLN A 6 4.92 19.74 30.82
C GLN A 6 5.05 18.27 30.42
N ALA A 7 3.96 17.47 30.55
CA ALA A 7 3.94 16.08 30.11
C ALA A 7 4.11 15.96 28.58
N SER A 8 3.49 16.86 27.81
CA SER A 8 3.68 16.93 26.35
C SER A 8 5.12 17.23 25.98
N GLN A 9 5.75 18.21 26.65
CA GLN A 9 7.15 18.58 26.40
C GLN A 9 8.09 17.39 26.69
N GLN A 10 7.92 16.75 27.85
CA GLN A 10 8.71 15.58 28.24
C GLN A 10 8.56 14.42 27.24
N LEU A 11 7.34 14.17 26.76
CA LEU A 11 7.10 13.13 25.75
C LEU A 11 7.80 13.47 24.42
N THR A 12 7.74 14.73 23.98
CA THR A 12 8.45 15.21 22.78
C THR A 12 9.96 15.01 22.91
N ASP A 13 10.53 15.34 24.06
CA ASP A 13 11.98 15.23 24.32
C ASP A 13 12.43 13.75 24.34
N ILE A 14 11.66 12.86 24.97
CA ILE A 14 11.94 11.41 25.01
C ILE A 14 11.90 10.81 23.59
N ILE A 15 10.90 11.19 22.79
CA ILE A 15 10.76 10.70 21.41
C ILE A 15 11.94 11.17 20.56
N ASN A 16 12.30 12.46 20.64
CA ASN A 16 13.42 13.01 19.87
C ASN A 16 14.75 12.34 20.25
N SER A 17 15.01 12.13 21.55
CA SER A 17 16.22 11.43 22.03
C SER A 17 16.33 9.99 21.53
N CYS A 18 15.21 9.26 21.48
CA CYS A 18 15.18 7.87 21.00
C CYS A 18 15.42 7.74 19.47
N LEU A 19 15.12 8.81 18.73
CA LEU A 19 15.27 8.85 17.27
C LEU A 19 16.71 9.19 16.85
N GLU A 20 17.36 10.16 17.50
CA GLU A 20 18.78 10.48 17.27
C GLU A 20 19.70 9.27 17.54
N SER A 21 19.29 8.43 18.48
CA SER A 21 19.97 7.18 18.82
C SER A 21 19.88 6.11 17.71
N GLN A 22 18.86 6.16 16.85
CA GLN A 22 18.62 5.17 15.78
C GLN A 22 19.17 5.60 14.41
N THR A 23 19.33 6.90 14.16
CA THR A 23 19.84 7.44 12.89
C THR A 23 21.37 7.29 12.72
N SER A 24 22.10 6.88 13.75
CA SER A 24 23.57 6.75 13.69
C SER A 24 24.08 5.38 13.18
N ALA A 25 23.20 4.45 12.77
CA ALA A 25 23.57 3.03 12.58
C ALA A 25 23.58 2.48 11.13
N GLU A 26 23.35 3.25 10.06
CA GLU A 26 23.51 2.77 8.67
C GLU A 26 24.27 3.77 7.76
N SER A 27 25.56 3.47 7.55
CA SER A 27 26.63 3.85 6.58
C SER A 27 26.30 4.59 5.24
N PRO A 28 27.30 4.93 4.39
CA PRO A 28 28.53 5.72 4.60
C PRO A 28 28.69 6.87 3.57
N GLU A 29 29.73 7.68 3.81
CA GLU A 29 30.31 8.82 3.08
C GLU A 29 30.09 8.96 1.56
N LEU A 30 29.72 10.16 1.14
CA LEU A 30 30.16 10.82 -0.10
C LEU A 30 30.38 12.31 0.18
N THR A 31 31.63 12.72 0.01
CA THR A 31 32.22 14.06 0.23
C THR A 31 31.73 15.10 -0.78
N GLY A 32 31.51 16.34 -0.32
CA GLY A 32 31.52 17.51 -1.19
C GLY A 32 30.68 18.71 -0.77
N GLU A 33 31.30 19.59 0.02
CA GLU A 33 31.03 21.02 0.19
C GLU A 33 29.90 21.49 1.13
N ALA A 34 30.23 22.56 1.84
CA ALA A 34 29.66 22.99 3.10
C ALA A 34 28.56 24.04 2.93
N GLU A 35 27.42 23.80 3.56
CA GLU A 35 26.45 24.81 4.03
C GLU A 35 25.76 24.28 5.31
N PRO A 36 26.29 24.53 6.52
CA PRO A 36 25.63 24.12 7.75
C PRO A 36 25.06 25.35 8.47
N ALA A 37 23.81 25.71 8.19
CA ALA A 37 23.03 26.60 9.07
C ALA A 37 21.53 26.67 8.77
N VAL A 38 21.09 26.43 7.52
CA VAL A 38 19.68 26.68 7.13
C VAL A 38 18.80 25.42 7.24
N GLU A 39 19.38 24.23 7.26
CA GLU A 39 18.61 22.98 7.26
C GLU A 39 18.06 22.61 8.65
N GLU A 40 18.78 22.94 9.73
CA GLU A 40 18.41 22.52 11.10
C GLU A 40 17.12 23.19 11.63
N GLU A 41 16.86 24.44 11.27
CA GLU A 41 15.68 25.18 11.75
C GLU A 41 14.38 24.66 11.10
N SER A 42 14.48 24.07 9.91
CA SER A 42 13.35 23.50 9.17
C SER A 42 12.85 22.18 9.78
N VAL A 43 13.76 21.39 10.38
CA VAL A 43 13.43 20.08 10.98
C VAL A 43 12.65 20.26 12.28
N LEU A 44 12.86 21.37 12.99
CA LEU A 44 12.15 21.70 14.23
C LEU A 44 10.67 22.06 14.00
N HIS A 45 10.30 22.47 12.78
CA HIS A 45 8.95 22.93 12.44
C HIS A 45 8.13 21.91 11.60
N CYS A 46 8.58 20.66 11.52
CA CYS A 46 7.88 19.57 10.83
C CYS A 46 6.73 19.00 11.69
N LEU A 47 5.52 18.89 11.14
CA LEU A 47 4.42 18.24 11.84
C LEU A 47 4.74 16.75 12.05
N TRP A 48 4.32 16.17 13.17
CA TRP A 48 4.50 14.74 13.40
C TRP A 48 3.84 13.88 12.31
N VAL A 49 2.71 14.35 11.76
CA VAL A 49 2.05 13.66 10.65
C VAL A 49 2.95 13.59 9.42
N ASP A 50 3.79 14.58 9.16
CA ASP A 50 4.74 14.58 8.04
C ASP A 50 5.98 13.77 8.38
N LYS A 51 6.52 13.95 9.59
CA LYS A 51 7.69 13.21 10.10
C LYS A 51 7.48 11.69 10.09
N PHE A 52 6.29 11.25 10.47
CA PHE A 52 5.91 9.84 10.57
C PHE A 52 4.97 9.40 9.45
N THR A 53 4.85 10.17 8.36
CA THR A 53 4.09 9.71 7.19
C THR A 53 4.73 8.44 6.65
N PRO A 54 3.95 7.35 6.46
CA PRO A 54 4.50 6.10 5.98
C PRO A 54 5.00 6.27 4.54
N ARG A 55 6.23 5.80 4.30
CA ARG A 55 6.93 5.87 3.01
C ARG A 55 6.98 4.53 2.32
N ARG A 56 6.83 3.44 3.08
CA ARG A 56 6.93 2.05 2.61
C ARG A 56 5.67 1.28 2.93
N TYR A 57 5.40 0.24 2.14
CA TYR A 57 4.23 -0.63 2.31
C TYR A 57 4.15 -1.23 3.73
N MET A 58 5.30 -1.61 4.31
CA MET A 58 5.36 -2.21 5.66
C MET A 58 5.07 -1.22 6.80
N GLU A 59 5.04 0.08 6.53
CA GLU A 59 4.73 1.12 7.51
C GLU A 59 3.23 1.45 7.56
N LEU A 60 2.43 0.87 6.66
CA LEU A 60 0.99 1.08 6.60
C LEU A 60 0.29 0.40 7.79
N LEU A 61 -0.44 1.19 8.58
CA LEU A 61 -1.24 0.71 9.70
C LEU A 61 -2.72 0.47 9.34
N SER A 62 -3.07 0.60 8.07
CA SER A 62 -4.38 0.24 7.54
C SER A 62 -4.57 -1.28 7.53
N ASP A 63 -5.84 -1.73 7.48
CA ASP A 63 -6.18 -3.15 7.37
C ASP A 63 -5.41 -3.86 6.24
N ASP A 64 -4.69 -4.93 6.60
CA ASP A 64 -3.81 -5.65 5.70
C ASP A 64 -4.55 -6.23 4.48
N TYR A 65 -5.80 -6.66 4.67
CA TYR A 65 -6.60 -7.17 3.57
C TYR A 65 -6.85 -6.08 2.51
N THR A 66 -7.22 -4.87 2.95
CA THR A 66 -7.40 -3.71 2.09
C THR A 66 -6.12 -3.35 1.35
N ASN A 67 -4.98 -3.34 2.05
CA ASN A 67 -3.67 -3.05 1.46
C ASN A 67 -3.32 -4.07 0.36
N ARG A 68 -3.47 -5.37 0.65
CA ARG A 68 -3.23 -6.45 -0.31
C ARG A 68 -4.20 -6.42 -1.49
N CYS A 69 -5.48 -6.11 -1.23
CA CYS A 69 -6.51 -6.00 -2.26
C CYS A 69 -6.16 -4.91 -3.27
N LEU A 70 -5.84 -3.70 -2.80
CA LEU A 70 -5.48 -2.59 -3.69
C LEU A 70 -4.18 -2.87 -4.44
N LEU A 71 -3.18 -3.44 -3.77
CA LEU A 71 -1.93 -3.84 -4.43
C LEU A 71 -2.17 -4.91 -5.50
N LYS A 72 -2.97 -5.95 -5.20
CA LYS A 72 -3.33 -7.01 -6.16
C LYS A 72 -4.05 -6.41 -7.37
N TRP A 73 -5.01 -5.52 -7.15
CA TRP A 73 -5.71 -4.80 -8.22
C TRP A 73 -4.76 -3.98 -9.10
N LEU A 74 -3.85 -3.21 -8.50
CA LEU A 74 -2.88 -2.42 -9.23
C LEU A 74 -1.93 -3.30 -10.04
N LYS A 75 -1.50 -4.44 -9.49
CA LYS A 75 -0.64 -5.43 -10.18
C LYS A 75 -1.29 -6.10 -11.38
N LEU A 76 -2.62 -6.10 -11.47
CA LEU A 76 -3.29 -6.58 -12.68
C LEU A 76 -3.05 -5.65 -13.89
N TRP A 77 -2.66 -4.39 -13.67
CA TRP A 77 -2.28 -3.44 -14.73
C TRP A 77 -0.84 -3.61 -15.23
N ASP A 78 0.03 -4.33 -14.50
CA ASP A 78 1.47 -4.40 -14.81
C ASP A 78 1.76 -4.86 -16.25
N THR A 79 0.94 -5.77 -16.79
CA THR A 79 1.09 -6.28 -18.16
C THR A 79 1.00 -5.17 -19.20
N VAL A 80 0.05 -4.25 -19.07
CA VAL A 80 -0.18 -3.20 -20.06
C VAL A 80 0.66 -1.94 -19.80
N VAL A 81 1.03 -1.69 -18.54
CA VAL A 81 1.82 -0.51 -18.17
C VAL A 81 3.30 -0.74 -18.34
N PHE A 82 3.79 -1.93 -17.96
CA PHE A 82 5.22 -2.25 -18.00
C PHE A 82 5.59 -3.28 -19.08
N GLY A 83 4.62 -3.79 -19.84
CA GLY A 83 4.88 -4.87 -20.81
C GLY A 83 5.34 -6.18 -20.16
N LYS A 84 5.19 -6.31 -18.84
CA LYS A 84 5.58 -7.52 -18.09
C LYS A 84 4.57 -8.61 -18.41
N GLU A 85 4.89 -9.49 -19.36
CA GLU A 85 4.12 -10.72 -19.50
C GLU A 85 4.11 -11.44 -18.16
N LYS A 86 2.91 -11.70 -17.62
CA LYS A 86 2.78 -12.61 -16.49
C LYS A 86 3.46 -13.91 -16.93
N ALA A 87 4.52 -14.30 -16.23
CA ALA A 87 5.15 -15.59 -16.44
C ALA A 87 4.02 -16.62 -16.44
N VAL A 88 3.74 -17.19 -17.61
CA VAL A 88 2.70 -18.20 -17.76
C VAL A 88 3.14 -19.30 -16.80
N LYS A 89 2.45 -19.42 -15.67
CA LYS A 89 2.54 -20.62 -14.85
C LYS A 89 2.08 -21.70 -15.81
N LYS A 90 3.04 -22.44 -16.41
CA LYS A 90 2.74 -23.57 -17.26
C LYS A 90 1.74 -24.41 -16.47
N ALA A 91 0.51 -24.51 -16.97
CA ALA A 91 -0.44 -25.44 -16.43
C ALA A 91 0.27 -26.80 -16.45
N LYS A 92 0.40 -27.42 -15.28
CA LYS A 92 0.82 -28.81 -15.16
C LYS A 92 -0.08 -29.59 -16.14
N PRO A 93 0.45 -30.36 -17.10
CA PRO A 93 -0.40 -31.21 -17.93
C PRO A 93 -0.98 -32.27 -16.99
N SER A 94 -2.24 -32.11 -16.63
CA SER A 94 -3.02 -33.13 -15.95
C SER A 94 -3.20 -34.29 -16.94
N ALA A 95 -2.44 -35.35 -16.73
CA ALA A 95 -2.71 -36.61 -17.39
C ALA A 95 -4.07 -37.15 -16.88
N GLU A 96 -4.88 -37.55 -17.85
CA GLU A 96 -5.90 -38.60 -17.80
C GLU A 96 -7.30 -38.27 -17.29
N ALA A 97 -8.25 -38.74 -18.11
CA ALA A 97 -9.67 -38.50 -18.12
C ALA A 97 -10.41 -39.26 -17.02
N HIS A 98 -11.26 -38.56 -16.29
CA HIS A 98 -12.46 -39.13 -15.69
C HIS A 98 -13.67 -38.25 -16.07
N PRO A 99 -14.80 -38.83 -16.51
CA PRO A 99 -15.98 -38.05 -16.86
C PRO A 99 -16.59 -37.44 -15.58
N PRO A 100 -17.01 -36.17 -15.57
CA PRO A 100 -17.64 -35.61 -14.40
C PRO A 100 -19.08 -36.14 -14.29
N PHE A 101 -19.33 -36.84 -13.19
CA PHE A 101 -20.66 -37.12 -12.68
C PHE A 101 -21.43 -35.80 -12.51
N SER A 102 -22.51 -35.65 -13.26
CA SER A 102 -23.41 -34.50 -13.21
C SER A 102 -24.19 -34.50 -11.89
N GLN A 103 -23.73 -33.74 -10.91
CA GLN A 103 -24.59 -33.28 -9.82
C GLN A 103 -25.23 -31.96 -10.21
N PRO A 104 -26.57 -31.83 -10.14
CA PRO A 104 -27.22 -30.54 -10.29
C PRO A 104 -26.82 -29.70 -9.08
N LYS A 105 -25.95 -28.71 -9.28
CA LYS A 105 -25.69 -27.70 -8.25
C LYS A 105 -26.90 -26.77 -8.19
N GLU A 106 -27.80 -27.17 -7.32
CA GLU A 106 -28.83 -26.38 -6.69
C GLU A 106 -28.33 -24.94 -6.47
N GLN A 107 -29.04 -23.97 -7.05
CA GLN A 107 -28.81 -22.54 -6.91
C GLN A 107 -29.10 -22.13 -5.46
N GLN A 108 -28.15 -22.36 -4.55
CA GLN A 108 -28.19 -21.77 -3.24
C GLN A 108 -27.84 -20.28 -3.36
N ASN A 109 -28.79 -19.43 -2.96
CA ASN A 109 -28.62 -18.01 -2.75
C ASN A 109 -27.49 -17.77 -1.73
N LYS A 110 -26.26 -17.64 -2.21
CA LYS A 110 -25.07 -17.44 -1.38
C LYS A 110 -24.88 -15.95 -1.14
N TRP A 111 -25.23 -15.49 0.05
CA TRP A 111 -24.77 -14.20 0.55
C TRP A 111 -23.24 -14.31 0.74
N LYS A 112 -22.48 -13.85 -0.26
CA LYS A 112 -21.01 -13.86 -0.21
C LYS A 112 -20.52 -12.74 0.71
N THR A 113 -19.49 -13.03 1.51
CA THR A 113 -18.82 -12.02 2.32
C THR A 113 -18.13 -10.99 1.41
N LYS A 114 -17.98 -9.73 1.87
CA LYS A 114 -17.26 -8.67 1.14
C LYS A 114 -15.86 -9.12 0.67
N VAL A 115 -15.16 -9.87 1.51
CA VAL A 115 -13.84 -10.45 1.20
C VAL A 115 -13.91 -11.42 0.02
N GLN A 116 -14.87 -12.36 0.05
CA GLN A 116 -15.04 -13.35 -1.02
C GLN A 116 -15.42 -12.70 -2.35
N LEU A 117 -16.33 -11.72 -2.31
CA LEU A 117 -16.73 -10.96 -3.50
C LEU A 117 -15.53 -10.22 -4.10
N THR A 118 -14.72 -9.60 -3.26
CA THR A 118 -13.54 -8.83 -3.70
C THR A 118 -12.47 -9.76 -4.26
N GLU A 119 -12.23 -10.92 -3.65
CA GLU A 119 -11.30 -11.93 -4.20
C GLU A 119 -11.76 -12.43 -5.56
N GLU A 120 -13.03 -12.78 -5.72
CA GLU A 120 -13.61 -13.20 -7.00
C GLU A 120 -13.45 -12.12 -8.08
N ILE A 121 -13.64 -10.84 -7.73
CA ILE A 121 -13.41 -9.71 -8.65
C ILE A 121 -11.94 -9.62 -9.06
N LEU A 122 -11.01 -9.84 -8.13
CA LEU A 122 -9.57 -9.76 -8.39
C LEU A 122 -9.02 -11.00 -9.12
N GLU A 123 -9.74 -12.11 -9.08
CA GLU A 123 -9.44 -13.36 -9.78
C GLU A 123 -10.16 -13.50 -11.12
N ALA A 124 -11.16 -12.65 -11.36
CA ALA A 124 -11.83 -12.57 -12.64
C ALA A 124 -10.81 -12.36 -13.78
N GLU A 125 -11.11 -12.99 -14.91
CA GLU A 125 -10.27 -12.85 -16.10
C GLU A 125 -10.12 -11.38 -16.50
N LEU A 126 -8.94 -11.05 -17.00
CA LEU A 126 -8.64 -9.73 -17.53
C LEU A 126 -9.53 -9.46 -18.76
N ASP A 127 -9.75 -8.19 -19.07
CA ASP A 127 -10.45 -7.81 -20.29
C ASP A 127 -9.66 -8.22 -21.55
N GLN A 128 -10.26 -8.01 -22.72
CA GLN A 128 -9.64 -8.30 -24.02
C GLN A 128 -8.27 -7.61 -24.21
N HIS A 129 -7.99 -6.55 -23.45
CA HIS A 129 -6.74 -5.79 -23.50
C HIS A 129 -5.77 -6.20 -22.39
N LYS A 130 -5.99 -7.32 -21.69
CA LYS A 130 -5.19 -7.77 -20.53
C LYS A 130 -5.17 -6.75 -19.37
N ARG A 131 -6.27 -6.01 -19.18
CA ARG A 131 -6.47 -5.06 -18.07
C ARG A 131 -7.48 -5.58 -17.07
N PRO A 132 -7.53 -5.03 -15.84
CA PRO A 132 -8.61 -5.33 -14.90
C PRO A 132 -9.98 -5.06 -15.51
N LYS A 133 -10.93 -5.97 -15.27
CA LYS A 133 -12.34 -5.77 -15.61
C LYS A 133 -12.88 -4.46 -15.01
N TYR A 134 -12.54 -4.20 -13.75
CA TYR A 134 -12.85 -2.94 -13.07
C TYR A 134 -11.64 -2.02 -13.12
N LYS A 135 -11.75 -0.97 -13.94
CA LYS A 135 -10.63 -0.06 -14.24
C LYS A 135 -10.40 1.01 -13.17
N VAL A 136 -11.31 1.15 -12.22
CA VAL A 136 -11.25 2.15 -11.15
C VAL A 136 -11.40 1.44 -9.81
N ALA A 137 -10.55 1.78 -8.85
CA ALA A 137 -10.68 1.38 -7.46
C ALA A 137 -11.21 2.55 -6.64
N LEU A 138 -12.14 2.27 -5.71
CA LEU A 138 -12.69 3.24 -4.77
C LEU A 138 -12.21 2.90 -3.35
N LEU A 139 -11.42 3.79 -2.75
CA LEU A 139 -11.07 3.72 -1.32
C LEU A 139 -12.07 4.57 -0.52
N CYS A 140 -12.87 3.93 0.32
CA CYS A 140 -13.84 4.60 1.18
C CYS A 140 -13.56 4.31 2.67
N GLY A 141 -13.89 5.28 3.52
CA GLY A 141 -13.66 5.18 4.97
C GLY A 141 -13.63 6.55 5.66
N PRO A 142 -13.67 6.60 6.99
CA PRO A 142 -13.64 7.83 7.79
C PRO A 142 -12.42 8.72 7.47
N PRO A 143 -12.49 10.03 7.77
CA PRO A 143 -11.33 10.91 7.65
C PRO A 143 -10.19 10.44 8.55
N GLY A 144 -8.94 10.74 8.17
CA GLY A 144 -7.75 10.37 8.96
C GLY A 144 -7.32 8.90 8.88
N LEU A 145 -8.07 8.00 8.22
CA LEU A 145 -7.69 6.58 8.08
C LEU A 145 -6.49 6.33 7.15
N GLY A 146 -5.91 7.38 6.56
CA GLY A 146 -4.76 7.25 5.66
C GLY A 146 -5.10 6.76 4.25
N LYS A 147 -6.31 7.02 3.74
CA LYS A 147 -6.73 6.59 2.37
C LYS A 147 -5.82 7.15 1.27
N THR A 148 -5.56 8.46 1.30
CA THR A 148 -4.64 9.12 0.35
C THR A 148 -3.23 8.59 0.48
N THR A 149 -2.78 8.40 1.72
CA THR A 149 -1.48 7.82 2.05
C THR A 149 -1.33 6.40 1.50
N LEU A 150 -2.34 5.54 1.70
CA LEU A 150 -2.38 4.17 1.19
C LEU A 150 -2.24 4.14 -0.34
N ALA A 151 -2.99 4.99 -1.05
CA ALA A 151 -2.92 5.06 -2.51
C ALA A 151 -1.50 5.42 -2.99
N HIS A 152 -0.87 6.43 -2.41
CA HIS A 152 0.48 6.86 -2.76
C HIS A 152 1.54 5.80 -2.45
N VAL A 153 1.49 5.23 -1.25
CA VAL A 153 2.47 4.22 -0.83
C VAL A 153 2.37 2.96 -1.69
N ILE A 154 1.15 2.49 -2.00
CA ILE A 154 0.96 1.32 -2.87
C ILE A 154 1.39 1.60 -4.31
N ALA A 155 1.06 2.77 -4.86
CA ALA A 155 1.49 3.15 -6.20
C ALA A 155 3.02 3.14 -6.31
N LYS A 156 3.70 3.84 -5.40
CA LYS A 156 5.16 3.88 -5.34
C LYS A 156 5.76 2.49 -5.13
N HIS A 157 5.20 1.70 -4.22
CA HIS A 157 5.65 0.33 -3.95
C HIS A 157 5.53 -0.58 -5.19
N ALA A 158 4.49 -0.40 -6.01
CA ALA A 158 4.29 -1.15 -7.23
C ALA A 158 5.10 -0.64 -8.43
N GLY A 159 5.80 0.49 -8.30
CA GLY A 159 6.60 1.14 -9.35
C GLY A 159 5.82 2.11 -10.25
N TYR A 160 4.64 2.57 -9.80
CA TYR A 160 3.82 3.55 -10.50
C TYR A 160 4.15 4.96 -10.02
N ASN A 161 4.04 5.93 -10.93
CA ASN A 161 4.06 7.36 -10.57
C ASN A 161 2.63 7.83 -10.25
N ALA A 162 2.40 8.24 -9.01
CA ALA A 162 1.10 8.75 -8.57
C ALA A 162 0.95 10.23 -8.96
N VAL A 163 -0.21 10.60 -9.49
CA VAL A 163 -0.60 12.00 -9.75
C VAL A 163 -1.89 12.25 -8.98
N GLU A 164 -1.81 13.15 -8.00
CA GLU A 164 -2.92 13.52 -7.12
C GLU A 164 -3.64 14.76 -7.66
N MET A 165 -4.98 14.75 -7.61
CA MET A 165 -5.81 15.91 -7.89
C MET A 165 -6.70 16.15 -6.68
N ASN A 166 -6.52 17.30 -6.03
CA ASN A 166 -7.26 17.71 -4.84
C ASN A 166 -8.37 18.70 -5.19
N ALA A 167 -9.41 18.71 -4.36
CA ALA A 167 -10.58 19.57 -4.50
C ALA A 167 -10.35 20.96 -3.91
#